data_AF-A0A1V1NTD4-F1
#
_entry.id   AF-A0A1V1NTD4-F1
#
_cell.length_a   1.000
_cell.length_b   1.000
_cell.length_c   1.000
_cell.angle_alpha   90.00
_cell.angle_beta   90.00
_cell.angle_gamma   90.00
#
_symmetry.space_group_name_H-M   'P 1'
#
loop_
_entity.id
_entity.type
_entity.pdbx_description
1 polymer ?
#
loop_
_entity_poly.entity_id
_entity_poly.type
_entity_poly.pdbx_seq_one_letter_code
_entity_poly.pdbx_strand_id
1 'polypeptide(L)'
;MTLKVSWIAPNIFKYFTDKYQELRKMRDTLYKSNKNITPNDKIELGRRFNKFLNEEREIHTHTIEKALSPICDEIKFLSCRDEHLVLHAACLIHKDREKQFEDAIFQAANQFDDNFQFDYNGPFIPHNFSDLNIDL
;
A
#
# COMPACT_ATOMS: atom_id res chain seq x y z
N MET A 1 17.17 -0.88 5.17
CA MET A 1 16.56 -0.12 4.06
C MET A 1 15.12 0.22 4.41
N THR A 2 14.54 1.23 3.77
CA THR A 2 13.09 1.48 3.81
C THR A 2 12.50 1.43 2.40
N LEU A 3 11.28 0.94 2.28
CA LEU A 3 10.51 0.92 1.05
C LEU A 3 9.14 1.54 1.31
N LYS A 4 8.75 2.48 0.46
CA LYS A 4 7.40 3.02 0.39
C LYS A 4 6.85 2.78 -1.01
N VAL A 5 5.60 2.35 -1.07
CA VAL A 5 4.85 2.23 -2.33
C VAL A 5 3.59 3.02 -2.19
N SER A 6 3.32 3.91 -3.14
CA SER A 6 2.20 4.84 -3.10
C SER A 6 1.46 4.88 -4.43
N TRP A 7 0.14 5.10 -4.40
CA TRP A 7 -0.63 5.48 -5.58
C TRP A 7 -0.34 6.92 -5.97
N ILE A 8 0.02 7.15 -7.24
CA ILE A 8 0.24 8.51 -7.77
C ILE A 8 -1.05 9.18 -8.29
N ALA A 9 -2.17 8.48 -8.25
CA ALA A 9 -3.46 9.00 -8.71
C ALA A 9 -3.83 10.27 -7.93
N PRO A 10 -4.09 11.43 -8.56
CA PRO A 10 -4.42 12.67 -7.82
C PRO A 10 -5.72 12.61 -7.01
N ASN A 11 -6.62 11.69 -7.37
CA ASN A 11 -7.85 11.43 -6.66
C ASN A 11 -8.03 9.92 -6.53
N ILE A 12 -7.68 9.40 -5.35
CA ILE A 12 -7.72 7.96 -5.07
C ILE A 12 -9.15 7.42 -5.19
N PHE A 13 -10.15 8.16 -4.71
CA PHE A 13 -11.54 7.73 -4.80
C PHE A 13 -11.98 7.56 -6.27
N LYS A 14 -11.59 8.50 -7.14
CA LYS A 14 -11.87 8.40 -8.58
C LYS A 14 -11.18 7.17 -9.19
N TYR A 15 -9.90 6.96 -8.89
CA TYR A 15 -9.15 5.78 -9.33
C TYR A 15 -9.88 4.48 -8.99
N PHE A 16 -10.35 4.33 -7.74
CA PHE A 16 -11.14 3.17 -7.34
C PHE A 16 -12.51 3.11 -8.00
N THR A 17 -13.20 4.23 -8.25
CA THR A 17 -14.48 4.20 -9.01
C THR A 17 -14.31 3.90 -10.50
N ASP A 18 -13.11 4.11 -11.05
CA ASP A 18 -12.81 3.76 -12.44
C ASP A 18 -12.46 2.27 -12.56
N LYS A 19 -11.82 1.71 -11.53
CA LYS A 19 -11.48 0.28 -11.42
C LYS A 19 -12.67 -0.60 -11.00
N TYR A 20 -13.46 -0.19 -10.01
CA TYR A 20 -14.55 -1.00 -9.43
C TYR A 20 -15.93 -0.48 -9.85
N GLN A 21 -16.60 -1.25 -10.72
CA GLN A 21 -17.94 -0.93 -11.21
C GLN A 21 -18.97 -0.84 -10.08
N GLU A 22 -18.84 -1.65 -9.02
CA GLU A 22 -19.72 -1.59 -7.84
C GLU A 22 -19.67 -0.21 -7.19
N LEU A 23 -18.46 0.28 -6.89
CA LEU A 23 -18.26 1.58 -6.26
C LEU A 23 -18.77 2.72 -7.16
N ARG A 24 -18.55 2.60 -8.48
CA ARG A 24 -19.08 3.55 -9.48
C ARG A 24 -20.61 3.60 -9.48
N LYS A 25 -21.27 2.44 -9.51
CA LYS A 25 -22.74 2.34 -9.50
C LYS A 25 -23.32 2.91 -8.22
N MET A 26 -22.70 2.63 -7.08
CA MET A 26 -23.14 3.14 -5.79
C MET A 26 -23.04 4.67 -5.74
N ARG A 27 -21.89 5.24 -6.13
CA ARG A 27 -21.71 6.69 -6.29
C ARG A 27 -22.79 7.28 -7.21
N ASP A 28 -22.92 6.74 -8.41
CA ASP A 28 -23.84 7.26 -9.42
C ASP A 28 -25.29 7.21 -8.94
N THR A 29 -25.70 6.16 -8.24
CA THR A 29 -27.07 6.03 -7.70
C THR A 29 -27.37 7.13 -6.69
N LEU A 30 -26.39 7.46 -5.83
CA LEU A 30 -26.54 8.52 -4.83
C LEU A 30 -26.63 9.93 -5.44
N TYR A 31 -25.89 10.19 -6.52
CA TYR A 31 -25.84 11.52 -7.13
C TYR A 31 -26.78 11.72 -8.34
N LYS A 32 -27.27 10.65 -8.99
CA LYS A 32 -28.27 10.73 -10.09
C LYS A 32 -29.70 10.71 -9.59
N SER A 33 -29.95 10.12 -8.42
CA SER A 33 -31.26 10.22 -7.79
C SER A 33 -31.42 11.65 -7.28
N ASN A 34 -32.43 12.38 -7.73
CA ASN A 34 -32.86 13.68 -7.14
C ASN A 34 -33.36 13.53 -5.66
N LYS A 35 -32.93 12.46 -4.96
CA LYS A 35 -33.18 12.21 -3.55
C LYS A 35 -32.19 13.02 -2.71
N ASN A 36 -32.65 13.50 -1.57
CA ASN A 36 -31.76 14.05 -0.55
C ASN A 36 -30.80 12.95 -0.08
N ILE A 37 -29.51 13.12 -0.37
CA ILE A 37 -28.45 12.20 0.06
C ILE A 37 -28.42 12.19 1.59
N THR A 38 -28.65 11.03 2.21
CA THR A 38 -28.60 10.93 3.67
C THR A 38 -27.15 10.79 4.16
N PRO A 39 -26.86 11.15 5.42
CA PRO A 39 -25.55 10.87 6.02
C PRO A 39 -25.18 9.38 5.99
N ASN A 40 -26.17 8.50 6.16
CA ASN A 40 -25.96 7.05 6.15
C ASN A 40 -25.48 6.54 4.79
N ASP A 41 -26.02 7.09 3.70
CA ASP A 41 -25.59 6.74 2.34
C ASP A 41 -24.11 7.07 2.08
N LYS A 42 -23.65 8.24 2.58
CA LYS A 42 -22.25 8.65 2.47
C LYS A 42 -21.33 7.73 3.28
N ILE A 43 -21.77 7.33 4.48
CA ILE A 43 -21.03 6.40 5.34
C ILE A 43 -20.89 5.04 4.65
N GLU A 44 -21.96 4.53 4.03
CA GLU A 44 -21.91 3.23 3.36
C GLU A 44 -20.95 3.24 2.16
N LEU A 45 -21.00 4.29 1.32
CA LEU A 45 -20.07 4.48 0.21
C LEU A 45 -18.61 4.53 0.70
N GLY A 46 -18.34 5.28 1.76
CA GLY A 46 -17.01 5.37 2.37
C GLY A 46 -16.53 4.03 2.93
N ARG A 47 -17.40 3.27 3.59
CA ARG A 47 -17.08 1.93 4.10
C ARG A 47 -16.73 0.97 2.96
N ARG A 48 -17.49 1.01 1.85
CA ARG A 48 -17.21 0.19 0.67
C ARG A 48 -15.89 0.57 0.00
N PHE A 49 -15.62 1.87 -0.15
CA PHE A 49 -14.34 2.35 -0.63
C PHE A 49 -13.17 1.85 0.24
N ASN A 50 -13.25 2.02 1.56
CA ASN A 50 -12.21 1.56 2.48
C ASN A 50 -11.97 0.05 2.42
N LYS A 51 -13.03 -0.74 2.18
CA LYS A 51 -12.88 -2.18 1.97
C LYS A 51 -12.03 -2.49 0.73
N PHE A 52 -12.38 -1.93 -0.43
CA PHE A 52 -11.60 -2.13 -1.66
C PHE A 52 -10.17 -1.59 -1.52
N LEU A 53 -10.00 -0.44 -0.87
CA LEU A 53 -8.69 0.14 -0.61
C LEU A 53 -7.79 -0.85 0.17
N ASN A 54 -8.31 -1.43 1.25
CA ASN A 54 -7.54 -2.38 2.07
C ASN A 54 -7.28 -3.71 1.33
N GLU A 55 -8.25 -4.23 0.58
CA GLU A 55 -8.05 -5.44 -0.23
C GLU A 55 -6.92 -5.25 -1.25
N GLU A 56 -6.88 -4.09 -1.94
CA GLU A 56 -5.79 -3.77 -2.86
C GLU A 56 -4.44 -3.61 -2.14
N ARG A 57 -4.42 -2.98 -0.96
CA ARG A 57 -3.20 -2.91 -0.14
C ARG A 57 -2.67 -4.30 0.19
N GLU A 58 -3.55 -5.22 0.61
CA GLU A 58 -3.16 -6.58 0.95
C GLU A 58 -2.58 -7.32 -0.26
N ILE A 59 -3.22 -7.24 -1.43
CA ILE A 59 -2.75 -7.85 -2.68
C ILE A 59 -1.35 -7.34 -3.06
N HIS A 60 -1.17 -6.02 -3.06
CA HIS A 60 0.10 -5.39 -3.41
C HIS A 60 1.19 -5.66 -2.38
N THR A 61 0.85 -5.63 -1.09
CA THR A 61 1.76 -5.97 0.01
C THR A 61 2.26 -7.40 -0.14
N HIS A 62 1.37 -8.35 -0.41
CA HIS A 62 1.74 -9.75 -0.58
C HIS A 62 2.67 -9.97 -1.79
N THR A 63 2.45 -9.22 -2.87
CA THR A 63 3.30 -9.28 -4.06
C THR A 63 4.72 -8.80 -3.76
N ILE A 64 4.83 -7.68 -3.03
CA ILE A 64 6.13 -7.10 -2.64
C ILE A 64 6.83 -7.99 -1.60
N GLU A 65 6.09 -8.48 -0.60
CA GLU A 65 6.61 -9.42 0.39
C GLU A 65 7.21 -10.65 -0.28
N LYS A 66 6.48 -11.28 -1.21
CA LYS A 66 6.95 -12.46 -1.94
C LYS A 66 8.24 -12.19 -2.72
N ALA A 67 8.39 -10.99 -3.28
CA ALA A 67 9.59 -10.60 -4.03
C ALA A 67 10.80 -10.33 -3.11
N LEU A 68 10.57 -9.76 -1.92
CA LEU A 68 11.63 -9.31 -1.02
C LEU A 68 12.04 -10.34 0.04
N SER A 69 11.15 -11.24 0.44
CA SER A 69 11.42 -12.28 1.47
C SER A 69 12.66 -13.14 1.21
N PRO A 70 13.07 -13.46 -0.04
CA PRO A 70 14.31 -14.21 -0.28
C PRO A 70 15.60 -13.44 0.01
N ILE A 71 15.53 -12.11 0.09
CA ILE A 71 16.71 -11.22 0.15
C ILE A 71 16.82 -10.55 1.52
N CYS A 72 15.68 -10.20 2.10
CA CYS A 72 15.56 -9.61 3.42
C CYS A 72 15.69 -10.67 4.50
N ASP A 73 16.54 -10.41 5.49
CA ASP A 73 16.62 -11.23 6.69
C ASP A 73 15.39 -11.00 7.58
N GLU A 74 14.84 -9.78 7.55
CA GLU A 74 13.58 -9.43 8.22
C GLU A 74 12.85 -8.29 7.48
N ILE A 75 11.52 -8.35 7.43
CA ILE A 75 10.67 -7.28 6.90
C ILE A 75 9.66 -6.88 7.98
N LYS A 76 9.64 -5.59 8.34
CA LYS A 76 8.63 -5.03 9.25
C LYS A 76 7.73 -4.07 8.48
N PHE A 77 6.44 -4.40 8.39
CA PHE A 77 5.42 -3.52 7.83
C PHE A 77 4.98 -2.49 8.86
N LEU A 78 5.02 -1.22 8.47
CA LEU A 78 4.67 -0.06 9.29
C LEU A 78 3.26 0.45 8.91
N SER A 79 2.63 1.19 9.83
CA SER A 79 1.26 1.70 9.62
C SER A 79 1.18 2.64 8.40
N CYS A 80 0.28 2.36 7.47
CA CYS A 80 -0.05 3.25 6.35
C CYS A 80 -1.13 4.26 6.78
N ARG A 81 -0.71 5.48 7.15
CA ARG A 81 -1.62 6.54 7.65
C ARG A 81 -2.27 7.38 6.55
N ASP A 82 -1.71 7.33 5.35
CA ASP A 82 -2.18 8.05 4.16
C ASP A 82 -3.00 7.08 3.28
N GLU A 83 -4.06 7.57 2.64
CA GLU A 83 -4.86 6.80 1.67
C GLU A 83 -4.06 6.43 0.41
N HIS A 84 -3.12 7.28 0.00
CA HIS A 84 -2.21 7.03 -1.12
C HIS A 84 -1.11 6.03 -0.80
N LEU A 85 -0.80 5.81 0.47
CA LEU A 85 0.26 4.89 0.86
C LEU A 85 -0.27 3.45 0.81
N VAL A 86 0.31 2.65 -0.08
CA VAL A 86 0.00 1.22 -0.26
C VAL A 86 0.75 0.40 0.76
N LEU A 87 2.06 0.67 0.86
CA LEU A 87 3.00 -0.08 1.66
C LEU A 87 4.02 0.88 2.29
N HIS A 88 4.35 0.62 3.55
CA HIS A 88 5.54 1.18 4.18
C HIS A 88 6.25 0.07 4.94
N ALA A 89 7.48 -0.25 4.52
CA ALA A 89 8.24 -1.35 5.08
C ALA A 89 9.64 -0.91 5.48
N ALA A 90 10.10 -1.43 6.61
CA ALA A 90 11.51 -1.50 6.94
C ALA A 90 12.03 -2.88 6.53
N CYS A 91 13.15 -2.92 5.81
CA CYS A 91 13.77 -4.14 5.33
C CYS A 91 15.18 -4.26 5.90
N LEU A 92 15.43 -5.32 6.67
CA LEU A 92 16.75 -5.70 7.14
C LEU A 92 17.41 -6.58 6.08
N ILE A 93 18.57 -6.15 5.59
CA ILE A 93 19.34 -6.86 4.58
C ILE A 93 20.80 -6.86 5.02
N HIS A 94 21.55 -7.88 4.63
CA HIS A 94 23.00 -7.81 4.65
C HIS A 94 23.51 -6.77 3.65
N LYS A 95 24.60 -6.08 4.03
CA LYS A 95 25.20 -4.99 3.25
C LYS A 95 25.70 -5.42 1.86
N ASP A 96 26.14 -6.67 1.72
CA ASP A 96 26.57 -7.25 0.44
C ASP A 96 25.40 -7.57 -0.51
N ARG A 97 24.15 -7.58 -0.01
CA ARG A 97 22.93 -7.82 -0.78
C ARG A 97 22.21 -6.55 -1.25
N GLU A 98 22.79 -5.36 -1.04
CA GLU A 98 22.16 -4.08 -1.44
C GLU A 98 21.75 -4.06 -2.91
N LYS A 99 22.61 -4.56 -3.81
CA LYS A 99 22.31 -4.64 -5.26
C LYS A 99 21.17 -5.61 -5.56
N GLN A 100 21.15 -6.77 -4.91
CA GLN A 100 20.10 -7.78 -5.08
C GLN A 100 18.75 -7.24 -4.59
N PHE A 101 18.75 -6.49 -3.49
CA PHE A 101 17.58 -5.83 -2.96
C PHE A 101 17.00 -4.79 -3.94
N GLU A 102 17.87 -3.96 -4.52
CA GLU A 102 17.49 -3.02 -5.57
C GLU A 102 16.87 -3.73 -6.78
N ASP A 103 17.54 -4.78 -7.30
CA ASP A 103 17.05 -5.55 -8.44
C ASP A 103 15.69 -6.21 -8.16
N ALA A 104 15.47 -6.70 -6.94
CA ALA A 104 14.19 -7.28 -6.54
C ALA A 104 13.07 -6.25 -6.40
N ILE A 105 13.38 -5.02 -5.95
CA ILE A 105 12.40 -3.92 -5.98
C ILE A 105 12.00 -3.63 -7.42
N PHE A 106 12.96 -3.56 -8.36
CA PHE A 106 12.64 -3.35 -9.77
C PHE A 106 11.81 -4.49 -10.37
N GLN A 107 12.13 -5.74 -10.04
CA GLN A 107 11.33 -6.90 -10.46
C GLN A 107 9.92 -6.88 -9.87
N ALA A 108 9.77 -6.46 -8.61
CA ALA A 108 8.46 -6.28 -7.98
C ALA A 108 7.69 -5.16 -8.69
N ALA A 109 8.31 -4.01 -8.94
CA ALA A 109 7.70 -2.85 -9.60
C ALA A 109 7.19 -3.17 -11.02
N ASN A 110 7.85 -4.07 -11.76
CA ASN A 110 7.37 -4.52 -13.08
C ASN A 110 6.02 -5.26 -13.04
N GLN A 111 5.53 -5.67 -11.86
CA GLN A 111 4.21 -6.28 -11.69
C GLN A 111 3.11 -5.23 -11.40
N PHE A 112 3.50 -3.96 -11.27
CA PHE A 112 2.61 -2.84 -11.00
C PHE A 112 2.43 -2.01 -12.27
N ASP A 113 1.30 -1.32 -12.37
CA ASP A 113 1.06 -0.37 -13.45
C ASP A 113 1.63 1.02 -13.12
N ASP A 114 1.53 1.94 -14.08
CA ASP A 114 2.06 3.30 -13.95
C ASP A 114 1.37 4.15 -12.87
N ASN A 115 0.34 3.63 -12.17
CA ASN A 115 -0.32 4.34 -11.08
C ASN A 115 0.41 4.19 -9.74
N PHE A 116 1.57 3.53 -9.70
CA PHE A 116 2.35 3.31 -8.48
C PHE A 116 3.72 3.97 -8.55
N GLN A 117 4.14 4.54 -7.41
CA GLN A 117 5.48 5.04 -7.19
C GLN A 117 6.15 4.23 -6.09
N PHE A 118 7.38 3.80 -6.36
CA PHE A 118 8.24 3.05 -5.45
C PHE A 118 9.37 3.97 -4.99
N ASP A 119 9.42 4.26 -3.70
CA ASP A 119 10.50 5.03 -3.08
C ASP A 119 11.26 4.13 -2.10
N TYR A 120 12.50 3.76 -2.44
CA TYR A 120 13.40 3.06 -1.52
C TYR A 120 14.53 3.97 -1.07
N ASN A 121 14.91 3.88 0.21
CA ASN A 121 15.94 4.72 0.80
C ASN A 121 16.81 3.93 1.79
N GLY A 122 18.03 4.43 2.01
CA GLY A 122 19.00 3.88 2.97
C GLY A 122 20.40 3.76 2.37
N PRO A 123 21.36 3.13 3.09
CA PRO A 123 21.21 2.42 4.35
C PRO A 123 21.00 3.34 5.57
N PHE A 124 20.16 2.90 6.52
CA PHE A 124 19.89 3.61 7.78
C PHE A 124 20.27 2.73 8.98
N ILE A 125 20.46 3.36 10.15
CA ILE A 125 20.62 2.64 11.42
C ILE A 125 19.36 1.78 11.65
N PRO A 126 19.48 0.47 11.98
CA PRO A 126 18.37 -0.47 12.04
C PRO A 126 17.51 -0.34 13.31
N HIS A 127 17.09 0.88 13.66
CA HIS A 127 16.26 1.19 14.83
C HIS A 127 14.92 0.42 14.85
N ASN A 128 14.38 0.08 13.67
CA ASN A 128 13.17 -0.72 13.56
C ASN A 128 13.37 -2.18 13.96
N PHE A 129 14.60 -2.68 14.06
CA PHE A 129 14.92 -4.10 14.31
C PHE A 129 15.57 -4.34 15.67
N SER A 130 15.81 -3.29 16.44
CA SER A 130 16.39 -3.39 17.78
C SER A 130 15.30 -3.42 18.85
N ASP A 131 14.63 -4.57 18.99
CA ASP A 131 13.74 -4.83 20.12
C ASP A 131 14.53 -5.57 21.21
N LEU A 132 14.77 -4.91 22.34
CA LEU A 132 15.35 -5.53 23.53
C LEU A 132 14.23 -6.20 24.31
N ASN A 133 14.09 -7.52 24.16
CA ASN A 133 13.19 -8.28 25.01
C ASN A 133 13.91 -8.60 26.33
N ILE A 134 13.59 -7.83 27.37
CA ILE A 134 14.14 -8.02 28.72
C ILE A 134 13.12 -8.86 29.49
N ASP A 135 13.13 -10.17 29.25
CA ASP A 135 12.43 -11.12 30.13
C ASP A 135 13.35 -11.40 31.34
N LEU A 136 12.91 -10.98 32.53
CA LEU A 136 13.54 -11.24 33.84
C LEU A 136 12.87 -12.44 34.53
#